data_AF-A0A9R1PFZ9-F1
#
_entry.id   AF-A0A9R1PFZ9-F1
#
_cell.length_a   1.000
_cell.length_b   1.000
_cell.length_c   1.000
_cell.angle_alpha   90.00
_cell.angle_beta   90.00
_cell.angle_gamma   90.00
#
_symmetry.space_group_name_H-M   'P 1'
#
loop_
_entity.id
_entity.type
_entity.pdbx_description
1 polymer ?
#
loop_
_entity_poly.entity_id
_entity_poly.type
_entity_poly.pdbx_seq_one_letter_code
_entity_poly.pdbx_strand_id
1 'polypeptide(L)'
;MKYTLYNSFMKATLSLSLIFVCFVQVLNAVILSRFITEWLQETALEQLSEISKCLYLLVEDGKLLKGDITMLSSILNVIASTMRLSMKRKIYQPHFTLSLHGIFKLCQAIDGNSRSIELKPSMELGTDVVLMNGPLPIFSEMDKSRTVMVVSWVTSNIFWLCKQKSAAEMSCEEPLNNECLLSKILRWLVASVILGRISRISPEKRGGLATSTNSPGTLQSFLNHSSETVEMVDSHVADEALVAIILYLQGHVKKKSDTLPSVVTALSLLLLDRCSEQVLADSRGQIETLCSKIHCPAESNPAWRWHYYQPWRDPALQHTATERMEVEQSCRSLLIMFSNALSAAGLPAGIPVLSVGDIEKSGLFQWERDSVVEQPHA
;
A
#
# COMPACT_ATOMS: atom_id res chain seq x y z
N MET A 1 52.93 18.86 -14.81
CA MET A 1 52.52 17.43 -14.63
C MET A 1 51.22 17.28 -13.84
N LYS A 2 51.05 17.90 -12.64
CA LYS A 2 49.78 17.85 -11.87
C LYS A 2 48.55 18.43 -12.62
N TYR A 3 48.71 19.53 -13.35
CA TYR A 3 47.62 20.14 -14.13
C TYR A 3 47.13 19.28 -15.30
N THR A 4 48.03 18.54 -15.95
CA THR A 4 47.72 17.71 -17.13
C THR A 4 46.98 16.43 -16.72
N LEU A 5 47.37 15.82 -15.61
CA LEU A 5 46.67 14.68 -15.00
C LEU A 5 45.28 15.06 -14.50
N TYR A 6 45.15 16.24 -13.87
CA TYR A 6 43.85 16.77 -13.42
C TYR A 6 42.89 17.00 -14.60
N ASN A 7 43.38 17.61 -15.69
CA ASN A 7 42.57 17.83 -16.89
C ASN A 7 42.18 16.52 -17.58
N SER A 8 43.10 15.54 -17.66
CA SER A 8 42.80 14.23 -18.23
C SER A 8 41.78 13.44 -17.40
N PHE A 9 41.89 13.52 -16.06
CA PHE A 9 40.93 12.90 -15.15
C PHE A 9 39.55 13.56 -15.28
N MET A 10 39.47 14.89 -15.23
CA MET A 10 38.21 15.62 -15.41
C MET A 10 37.54 15.31 -16.76
N LYS A 11 38.32 15.22 -17.84
CA LYS A 11 37.82 14.90 -19.19
C LYS A 11 37.33 13.45 -19.30
N ALA A 12 38.01 12.51 -18.65
CA ALA A 12 37.56 11.12 -18.55
C ALA A 12 36.25 10.99 -17.75
N THR A 13 36.14 11.70 -16.63
CA THR A 13 34.91 11.70 -15.80
C THR A 13 33.72 12.29 -16.54
N LEU A 14 33.92 13.40 -17.27
CA LEU A 14 32.91 14.02 -18.14
C LEU A 14 32.50 13.12 -19.32
N SER A 15 33.46 12.39 -19.91
CA SER A 15 33.17 11.42 -20.97
C SER A 15 32.35 10.25 -20.44
N LEU A 16 32.67 9.75 -19.24
CA LEU A 16 31.96 8.62 -18.63
C LEU A 16 30.51 9.01 -18.26
N SER A 17 30.31 10.23 -17.74
CA SER A 17 28.97 10.73 -17.41
C SER A 17 28.10 10.90 -18.65
N LEU A 18 28.67 11.38 -19.77
CA LEU A 18 27.92 11.53 -21.01
C LEU A 18 27.52 10.17 -21.61
N ILE A 19 28.44 9.21 -21.61
CA ILE A 19 28.17 7.83 -22.06
C ILE A 19 27.04 7.21 -21.22
N PHE A 20 27.07 7.43 -19.91
CA PHE A 20 26.04 6.94 -19.00
C PHE A 20 24.66 7.55 -19.29
N VAL A 21 24.57 8.88 -19.45
CA VAL A 21 23.32 9.57 -19.82
C VAL A 21 22.76 8.99 -21.12
N CYS A 22 23.60 8.86 -22.15
CA CYS A 22 23.19 8.27 -23.43
C CYS A 22 22.72 6.82 -23.27
N PHE A 23 23.42 6.01 -22.47
CA PHE A 23 23.02 4.62 -22.20
C PHE A 23 21.62 4.54 -21.59
N VAL A 24 21.34 5.34 -20.55
CA VAL A 24 20.03 5.36 -19.89
C VAL A 24 18.93 5.82 -20.86
N GLN A 25 19.19 6.85 -21.67
CA GLN A 25 18.23 7.34 -22.65
C GLN A 25 17.93 6.32 -23.75
N VAL A 26 18.97 5.66 -24.27
CA VAL A 26 18.81 4.58 -25.27
C VAL A 26 18.03 3.42 -24.65
N LEU A 27 18.38 2.99 -23.43
CA LEU A 27 17.67 1.93 -22.74
C LEU A 27 16.19 2.27 -22.53
N ASN A 28 15.90 3.50 -22.10
CA ASN A 28 14.55 4.01 -21.95
C ASN A 28 13.77 3.96 -23.28
N ALA A 29 14.37 4.43 -24.38
CA ALA A 29 13.75 4.37 -25.70
C ALA A 29 13.51 2.93 -26.19
N VAL A 30 14.46 2.03 -25.93
CA VAL A 30 14.39 0.62 -26.31
C VAL A 30 13.27 -0.10 -25.55
N ILE A 31 13.11 0.17 -24.25
CA ILE A 31 12.07 -0.44 -23.42
C ILE A 31 10.67 0.11 -23.76
N LEU A 32 10.56 1.27 -24.41
CA LEU A 32 9.28 1.74 -24.95
C LEU A 32 8.84 0.98 -26.23
N SER A 33 9.74 0.22 -26.85
CA SER A 33 9.41 -0.58 -28.03
C SER A 33 8.68 -1.87 -27.66
N ARG A 34 7.52 -2.10 -28.27
CA ARG A 34 6.70 -3.30 -28.05
C ARG A 34 7.47 -4.59 -28.33
N PHE A 35 8.12 -4.70 -29.49
CA PHE A 35 8.86 -5.91 -29.86
C PHE A 35 9.99 -6.22 -28.87
N ILE A 36 10.67 -5.20 -28.37
CA ILE A 36 11.74 -5.39 -27.40
C ILE A 36 11.18 -5.74 -26.03
N THR A 37 10.07 -5.15 -25.60
CA THR A 37 9.45 -5.53 -24.30
C THR A 37 8.99 -6.97 -24.27
N GLU A 38 8.40 -7.48 -25.35
CA GLU A 38 8.02 -8.89 -25.49
C GLU A 38 9.27 -9.78 -25.41
N TRP A 39 10.34 -9.45 -26.15
CA TRP A 39 11.60 -10.18 -26.11
C TRP A 39 12.29 -10.14 -24.73
N LEU A 40 12.35 -8.97 -24.08
CA LEU A 40 12.91 -8.79 -22.75
C LEU A 40 12.15 -9.64 -21.73
N GLN A 41 10.82 -9.63 -21.78
CA GLN A 41 9.98 -10.40 -20.87
C GLN A 41 10.24 -11.91 -20.98
N GLU A 42 10.43 -12.42 -22.19
CA GLU A 42 10.66 -13.85 -22.45
C GLU A 42 12.11 -14.29 -22.20
N THR A 43 13.09 -13.44 -22.52
CA THR A 43 14.50 -13.89 -22.70
C THR A 43 15.50 -13.21 -21.76
N ALA A 44 15.28 -11.96 -21.35
CA ALA A 44 16.34 -11.15 -20.73
C ALA A 44 15.89 -10.28 -19.54
N LEU A 45 14.79 -10.65 -18.88
CA LEU A 45 14.22 -9.87 -17.79
C LEU A 45 15.08 -9.92 -16.50
N GLU A 46 15.89 -10.96 -16.29
CA GLU A 46 16.84 -11.00 -15.17
C GLU A 46 17.93 -9.94 -15.35
N GLN A 47 18.50 -9.83 -16.55
CA GLN A 47 19.49 -8.83 -16.89
C GLN A 47 18.90 -7.42 -16.77
N LEU A 48 17.67 -7.23 -17.23
CA LEU A 48 16.95 -5.97 -17.07
C LEU A 48 16.71 -5.63 -15.58
N SER A 49 16.42 -6.64 -14.74
CA SER A 49 16.27 -6.48 -13.30
C SER A 49 17.60 -6.07 -12.64
N GLU A 50 18.72 -6.70 -13.01
CA GLU A 50 20.05 -6.30 -12.52
C GLU A 50 20.43 -4.89 -12.97
N ILE A 51 20.17 -4.52 -14.22
CA ILE A 51 20.36 -3.15 -14.70
C ILE A 51 19.50 -2.18 -13.88
N SER A 52 18.23 -2.52 -13.62
CA SER A 52 17.33 -1.68 -12.83
C SER A 52 17.79 -1.54 -11.38
N LYS A 53 18.37 -2.57 -10.76
CA LYS A 53 19.01 -2.48 -9.44
C LYS A 53 20.19 -1.51 -9.46
N CYS A 54 21.07 -1.61 -10.46
CA CYS A 54 22.20 -0.71 -10.62
C CYS A 54 21.75 0.76 -10.81
N LEU A 55 20.72 0.98 -11.63
CA LEU A 55 20.16 2.31 -11.83
C LEU A 55 19.51 2.87 -10.55
N TYR A 56 18.85 2.01 -9.77
CA TYR A 56 18.27 2.39 -8.49
C TYR A 56 19.36 2.83 -7.48
N LEU A 57 20.51 2.16 -7.40
CA LEU A 57 21.61 2.56 -6.52
C LEU A 57 22.09 4.00 -6.79
N LEU A 58 22.03 4.44 -8.06
CA LEU A 58 22.37 5.82 -8.43
C LEU A 58 21.34 6.83 -7.93
N VAL A 59 20.06 6.44 -7.86
CA VAL A 59 19.00 7.23 -7.24
C VAL A 59 19.20 7.34 -5.74
N GLU A 60 19.58 6.25 -5.09
CA GLU A 60 19.88 6.22 -3.66
C GLU A 60 21.05 7.12 -3.26
N ASP A 61 22.11 7.15 -4.07
CA ASP A 61 23.28 7.99 -3.81
C ASP A 61 23.00 9.49 -4.00
N GLY A 62 21.99 9.88 -4.79
CA GLY A 62 21.44 11.23 -4.94
C GLY A 62 22.37 12.33 -5.48
N LYS A 63 23.70 12.12 -5.42
CA LYS A 63 24.74 13.09 -5.80
C LYS A 63 24.81 13.32 -7.31
N LEU A 64 24.60 12.26 -8.10
CA LEU A 64 24.71 12.29 -9.56
C LEU A 64 23.46 12.84 -10.25
N LEU A 65 22.31 12.78 -9.59
CA LEU A 65 21.01 13.15 -10.18
C LEU A 65 20.47 14.50 -9.68
N LYS A 66 21.22 15.18 -8.79
CA LYS A 66 20.77 16.43 -8.20
C LYS A 66 20.61 17.51 -9.28
N GLY A 67 19.35 17.84 -9.59
CA GLY A 67 18.99 18.86 -10.58
C GLY A 67 18.76 18.35 -12.00
N ASP A 68 18.98 17.05 -12.29
CA ASP A 68 18.70 16.46 -13.60
C ASP A 68 17.39 15.64 -13.57
N ILE A 69 16.28 16.36 -13.74
CA ILE A 69 14.92 15.79 -13.75
C ILE A 69 14.74 14.81 -14.92
N THR A 70 15.43 15.05 -16.05
CA THR A 70 15.30 14.24 -17.26
C THR A 70 15.96 12.87 -17.09
N MET A 71 17.15 12.83 -16.47
CA MET A 71 17.83 11.58 -16.18
C MET A 71 17.09 10.80 -15.08
N LEU A 72 16.61 11.47 -14.03
CA LEU A 72 15.76 10.85 -13.01
C LEU A 72 14.52 10.21 -13.63
N SER A 73 13.79 10.93 -14.47
CA SER A 73 12.59 10.42 -15.16
C SER A 73 12.92 9.21 -16.03
N SER A 74 14.06 9.22 -16.73
CA SER A 74 14.49 8.11 -17.59
C SER A 74 14.82 6.86 -16.76
N ILE A 75 15.53 7.02 -15.64
CA ILE A 75 15.84 5.92 -14.70
C ILE A 75 14.54 5.36 -14.12
N LEU A 76 13.64 6.22 -13.63
CA LEU A 76 12.36 5.81 -13.08
C LEU A 76 11.52 5.04 -14.11
N ASN A 77 11.54 5.46 -15.38
CA ASN A 77 10.78 4.77 -16.42
C ASN A 77 11.35 3.38 -16.72
N VAL A 78 12.68 3.22 -16.71
CA VAL A 78 13.32 1.90 -16.83
C VAL A 78 12.93 0.99 -15.65
N ILE A 79 12.98 1.50 -14.42
CA ILE A 79 12.60 0.76 -13.21
C ILE A 79 11.11 0.37 -13.26
N ALA A 80 10.23 1.33 -13.54
CA ALA A 80 8.78 1.11 -13.63
C ALA A 80 8.42 0.08 -14.72
N SER A 81 9.08 0.18 -15.88
CA SER A 81 8.87 -0.77 -16.98
C SER A 81 9.36 -2.17 -16.61
N THR A 82 10.52 -2.28 -15.94
CA THR A 82 11.04 -3.56 -15.46
C THR A 82 10.10 -4.20 -14.45
N MET A 83 9.58 -3.43 -13.49
CA MET A 83 8.56 -3.90 -12.56
C MET A 83 7.33 -4.40 -13.31
N ARG A 84 6.78 -3.60 -14.23
CA ARG A 84 5.61 -3.95 -15.04
C ARG A 84 5.79 -5.25 -15.83
N LEU A 85 6.96 -5.45 -16.44
CA LEU A 85 7.29 -6.70 -17.14
C LEU A 85 7.41 -7.87 -16.17
N SER A 86 8.05 -7.65 -15.02
CA SER A 86 8.21 -8.69 -14.01
C SER A 86 6.87 -9.18 -13.45
N MET A 87 5.89 -8.29 -13.29
CA MET A 87 4.55 -8.62 -12.77
C MET A 87 3.70 -9.45 -13.74
N LYS A 88 4.04 -9.48 -15.04
CA LYS A 88 3.34 -10.30 -16.04
C LYS A 88 3.81 -11.76 -16.06
N ARG A 89 4.81 -12.12 -15.25
CA ARG A 89 5.31 -13.50 -15.12
C ARG A 89 4.28 -14.40 -14.44
N LYS A 90 4.50 -15.70 -14.56
CA LYS A 90 3.75 -16.71 -13.80
C LYS A 90 3.94 -16.48 -12.29
N ILE A 91 2.90 -16.75 -11.50
CA ILE A 91 2.80 -16.49 -10.04
C ILE A 91 3.96 -17.06 -9.21
N TYR A 92 4.65 -18.10 -9.69
CA TYR A 92 5.75 -18.77 -8.97
C TYR A 92 7.14 -18.21 -9.27
N GLN A 93 7.26 -17.23 -10.16
CA GLN A 93 8.55 -16.57 -10.43
C GLN A 93 8.66 -15.29 -9.60
N PRO A 94 9.81 -15.04 -8.94
CA PRO A 94 9.99 -13.83 -8.17
C PRO A 94 9.90 -12.60 -9.08
N HIS A 95 9.13 -11.61 -8.63
CA HIS A 95 9.01 -10.31 -9.28
C HIS A 95 10.20 -9.43 -8.89
N PHE A 96 10.51 -8.45 -9.74
CA PHE A 96 11.49 -7.44 -9.41
C PHE A 96 10.92 -6.49 -8.37
N THR A 97 11.55 -6.44 -7.19
CA THR A 97 11.14 -5.61 -6.06
C THR A 97 12.32 -4.83 -5.50
N LEU A 98 12.02 -3.81 -4.69
CA LEU A 98 13.00 -3.00 -3.97
C LEU A 98 12.74 -3.16 -2.47
N SER A 99 13.74 -2.92 -1.65
CA SER A 99 13.54 -2.92 -0.19
C SER A 99 12.73 -1.71 0.27
N LEU A 100 12.17 -1.76 1.48
CA LEU A 100 11.44 -0.62 2.05
C LEU A 100 12.36 0.59 2.22
N HIS A 101 13.62 0.34 2.61
CA HIS A 101 14.66 1.36 2.62
C HIS A 101 14.82 2.00 1.25
N GLY A 102 14.82 1.19 0.19
CA GLY A 102 15.03 1.70 -1.14
C GLY A 102 13.85 2.46 -1.73
N ILE A 103 12.62 2.02 -1.47
CA ILE A 103 11.43 2.80 -1.80
C ILE A 103 11.44 4.14 -1.05
N PHE A 104 11.81 4.13 0.23
CA PHE A 104 11.93 5.34 1.02
C PHE A 104 12.97 6.32 0.42
N LYS A 105 14.15 5.84 0.04
CA LYS A 105 15.20 6.64 -0.61
C LYS A 105 14.76 7.18 -1.97
N LEU A 106 14.03 6.38 -2.74
CA LEU A 106 13.43 6.79 -4.00
C LEU A 106 12.48 7.99 -3.81
N CYS A 107 11.57 7.91 -2.83
CA CYS A 107 10.67 9.01 -2.50
C CYS A 107 11.45 10.28 -2.13
N GLN A 108 12.50 10.16 -1.29
CA GLN A 108 13.35 11.30 -0.92
C GLN A 108 14.06 11.93 -2.13
N ALA A 109 14.48 11.13 -3.11
CA ALA A 109 15.16 11.63 -4.30
C ALA A 109 14.23 12.42 -5.24
N ILE A 110 12.94 12.06 -5.29
CA ILE A 110 11.94 12.72 -6.13
C ILE A 110 11.37 13.99 -5.45
N ASP A 111 11.21 13.97 -4.12
CA ASP A 111 10.57 15.03 -3.32
C ASP A 111 11.44 16.29 -3.12
N GLY A 112 12.29 16.65 -4.09
CA GLY A 112 13.04 17.91 -4.05
C GLY A 112 12.12 19.09 -3.76
N ASN A 113 12.58 20.04 -2.93
CA ASN A 113 11.87 21.12 -2.21
C ASN A 113 10.70 21.90 -2.87
N SER A 114 10.29 21.65 -4.11
CA SER A 114 9.12 22.29 -4.72
C SER A 114 8.37 21.34 -5.67
N ARG A 115 7.05 21.23 -5.50
CA ARG A 115 6.17 20.54 -6.44
C ARG A 115 6.05 21.38 -7.72
N SER A 116 6.89 21.10 -8.72
CA SER A 116 6.89 21.75 -10.02
C SER A 116 6.17 20.91 -11.08
N ILE A 117 5.71 21.53 -12.16
CA ILE A 117 5.13 20.82 -13.31
C ILE A 117 6.17 19.89 -13.96
N GLU A 118 7.45 20.26 -13.93
CA GLU A 118 8.55 19.47 -14.49
C GLU A 118 8.76 18.13 -13.76
N LEU A 119 8.50 18.09 -12.45
CA LEU A 119 8.61 16.86 -11.64
C LEU A 119 7.41 15.92 -11.79
N LYS A 120 6.31 16.39 -12.41
CA LYS A 120 5.07 15.60 -12.56
C LYS A 120 5.31 14.18 -13.12
N PRO A 121 6.06 13.97 -14.21
CA PRO A 121 6.29 12.62 -14.74
C PRO A 121 7.08 11.74 -13.78
N SER A 122 8.07 12.31 -13.07
CA SER A 122 8.83 11.59 -12.04
C SER A 122 7.96 11.20 -10.84
N MET A 123 7.03 12.06 -10.42
CA MET A 123 6.09 11.77 -9.34
C MET A 123 5.08 10.67 -9.72
N GLU A 124 4.57 10.69 -10.95
CA GLU A 124 3.70 9.65 -11.50
C GLU A 124 4.44 8.30 -11.55
N LEU A 125 5.63 8.28 -12.16
CA LEU A 125 6.47 7.07 -12.24
C LEU A 125 6.88 6.55 -10.85
N GLY A 126 7.27 7.44 -9.94
CA GLY A 126 7.63 7.05 -8.57
C GLY A 126 6.46 6.45 -7.81
N THR A 127 5.26 7.00 -7.97
CA THR A 127 4.02 6.45 -7.40
C THR A 127 3.74 5.05 -7.95
N ASP A 128 3.88 4.85 -9.25
CA ASP A 128 3.75 3.54 -9.88
C ASP A 128 4.81 2.55 -9.38
N VAL A 129 6.06 2.97 -9.26
CA VAL A 129 7.15 2.12 -8.73
C VAL A 129 6.85 1.64 -7.32
N VAL A 130 6.36 2.52 -6.42
CA VAL A 130 5.98 2.12 -5.05
C VAL A 130 4.86 1.08 -5.08
N LEU A 131 3.79 1.35 -5.83
CA LEU A 131 2.62 0.48 -5.88
C LEU A 131 2.90 -0.84 -6.62
N MET A 132 3.79 -0.86 -7.61
CA MET A 132 4.18 -2.08 -8.33
C MET A 132 5.13 -2.97 -7.53
N ASN A 133 5.94 -2.39 -6.62
CA ASN A 133 6.85 -3.14 -5.75
C ASN A 133 6.13 -4.22 -4.92
N GLY A 134 4.86 -3.97 -4.62
CA GLY A 134 4.07 -4.76 -3.68
C GLY A 134 4.31 -4.34 -2.24
N PRO A 135 3.37 -4.71 -1.36
CA PRO A 135 3.39 -4.37 0.05
C PRO A 135 4.57 -5.05 0.74
N LEU A 136 5.27 -4.30 1.57
CA LEU A 136 6.43 -4.80 2.29
C LEU A 136 6.06 -5.01 3.76
N PRO A 137 6.40 -6.16 4.35
CA PRO A 137 6.09 -6.44 5.75
C PRO A 137 6.74 -5.40 6.69
N ILE A 138 5.95 -4.90 7.64
CA ILE A 138 6.39 -3.94 8.66
C ILE A 138 6.84 -4.71 9.90
N PHE A 139 8.14 -4.73 10.20
CA PHE A 139 8.69 -5.52 11.30
C PHE A 139 9.12 -4.72 12.51
N SER A 140 9.50 -3.46 12.31
CA SER A 140 10.16 -2.63 13.31
C SER A 140 9.57 -1.22 13.34
N GLU A 141 9.85 -0.47 14.41
CA GLU A 141 9.47 0.94 14.51
C GLU A 141 10.07 1.80 13.39
N MET A 142 11.28 1.43 12.94
CA MET A 142 11.91 2.06 11.79
C MET A 142 11.15 1.79 10.48
N ASP A 143 10.62 0.58 10.31
CA ASP A 143 9.79 0.23 9.14
C ASP A 143 8.45 0.95 9.18
N LYS A 144 7.83 1.08 10.36
CA LYS A 144 6.61 1.88 10.54
C LYS A 144 6.86 3.33 10.13
N SER A 145 7.93 3.94 10.66
CA SER A 145 8.31 5.32 10.35
C SER A 145 8.57 5.54 8.85
N ARG A 146 9.28 4.61 8.19
CA ARG A 146 9.51 4.65 6.73
C ARG A 146 8.22 4.49 5.95
N THR A 147 7.36 3.56 6.36
CA THR A 147 6.06 3.32 5.75
C THR A 147 5.18 4.57 5.83
N VAL A 148 5.13 5.24 7.00
CA VAL A 148 4.42 6.51 7.17
C VAL A 148 4.90 7.55 6.16
N MET A 149 6.21 7.73 6.01
CA MET A 149 6.77 8.70 5.06
C MET A 149 6.45 8.34 3.61
N VAL A 150 6.63 7.07 3.22
CA VAL A 150 6.34 6.59 1.85
C VAL A 150 4.86 6.76 1.52
N VAL A 151 3.96 6.31 2.39
CA VAL A 151 2.52 6.41 2.13
C VAL A 151 2.05 7.86 2.13
N SER A 152 2.57 8.70 3.03
CA SER A 152 2.26 10.13 3.05
C SER A 152 2.70 10.83 1.77
N TRP A 153 3.89 10.48 1.26
CA TRP A 153 4.41 10.98 -0.01
C TRP A 153 3.53 10.54 -1.19
N VAL A 154 3.22 9.24 -1.32
CA VAL A 154 2.36 8.72 -2.38
C VAL A 154 0.98 9.35 -2.34
N THR A 155 0.36 9.39 -1.17
CA THR A 155 -0.98 9.97 -0.96
C THR A 155 -0.99 11.45 -1.37
N SER A 156 0.02 12.21 -0.93
CA SER A 156 0.19 13.61 -1.30
C SER A 156 0.32 13.83 -2.80
N ASN A 157 1.06 12.96 -3.49
CA ASN A 157 1.23 13.01 -4.94
C ASN A 157 -0.07 12.71 -5.66
N ILE A 158 -0.81 11.67 -5.24
CA ILE A 158 -2.11 11.32 -5.81
C ILE A 158 -3.06 12.53 -5.73
N PHE A 159 -3.20 13.16 -4.56
CA PHE A 159 -4.07 14.33 -4.42
C PHE A 159 -3.61 15.52 -5.26
N TRP A 160 -2.31 15.78 -5.33
CA TRP A 160 -1.78 16.87 -6.15
C TRP A 160 -2.00 16.64 -7.65
N LEU A 161 -1.77 15.41 -8.13
CA LEU A 161 -2.02 15.01 -9.51
C LEU A 161 -3.50 15.08 -9.87
N CYS A 162 -4.39 14.67 -8.96
CA CYS A 162 -5.84 14.80 -9.12
C CYS A 162 -6.25 16.27 -9.25
N LYS A 163 -5.70 17.19 -8.44
CA LYS A 163 -6.02 18.63 -8.50
C LYS A 163 -5.60 19.30 -9.82
N GLN A 164 -4.63 18.74 -10.54
CA GLN A 164 -4.19 19.27 -11.83
C GLN A 164 -5.04 18.82 -13.01
N LYS A 165 -5.77 17.71 -12.88
CA LYS A 165 -6.80 17.30 -13.84
C LYS A 165 -8.03 18.15 -13.49
N SER A 166 -8.54 18.96 -14.41
CA SER A 166 -9.47 20.06 -14.16
C SER A 166 -10.79 19.68 -13.45
N ALA A 167 -11.50 20.69 -12.92
CA ALA A 167 -12.78 20.60 -12.21
C ALA A 167 -13.96 19.95 -12.98
N ALA A 168 -13.75 19.49 -14.22
CA ALA A 168 -14.75 18.80 -15.04
C ALA A 168 -14.74 17.26 -14.86
N GLU A 169 -13.70 16.69 -14.23
CA GLU A 169 -13.56 15.25 -13.94
C GLU A 169 -13.43 15.00 -12.43
N MET A 170 -14.20 15.75 -11.63
CA MET A 170 -14.18 15.66 -10.15
C MET A 170 -14.86 14.41 -9.58
N SER A 171 -15.25 13.47 -10.42
CA SER A 171 -15.42 12.07 -10.00
C SER A 171 -14.23 11.29 -10.54
N CYS A 172 -13.51 10.57 -9.68
CA CYS A 172 -12.67 9.46 -10.10
C CYS A 172 -13.58 8.37 -10.70
N GLU A 173 -14.12 8.62 -11.89
CA GLU A 173 -14.70 7.64 -12.78
C GLU A 173 -13.59 7.13 -13.69
N GLU A 174 -12.70 6.36 -13.07
CA GLU A 174 -11.98 5.34 -13.82
C GLU A 174 -13.00 4.33 -14.37
N PRO A 175 -12.73 3.71 -15.53
CA PRO A 175 -13.62 2.71 -16.11
C PRO A 175 -13.99 1.68 -15.06
N LEU A 176 -15.27 1.25 -15.06
CA LEU A 176 -16.00 0.45 -14.07
C LEU A 176 -15.26 -0.72 -13.37
N ASN A 177 -14.09 -1.15 -13.88
CA ASN A 177 -13.30 -2.27 -13.38
C ASN A 177 -11.90 -1.93 -12.84
N ASN A 178 -11.39 -0.69 -12.96
CA ASN A 178 -10.07 -0.35 -12.42
C ASN A 178 -10.15 0.21 -10.99
N GLU A 179 -9.30 -0.32 -10.11
CA GLU A 179 -9.10 0.17 -8.75
C GLU A 179 -8.34 1.52 -8.78
N CYS A 180 -8.88 2.54 -8.11
CA CYS A 180 -8.26 3.86 -8.05
C CYS A 180 -6.98 3.88 -7.22
N LEU A 181 -6.07 4.82 -7.51
CA LEU A 181 -4.77 4.93 -6.84
C LEU A 181 -4.89 5.04 -5.30
N LEU A 182 -5.91 5.74 -4.79
CA LEU A 182 -6.17 5.83 -3.34
C LEU A 182 -6.55 4.47 -2.74
N SER A 183 -7.33 3.66 -3.45
CA SER A 183 -7.66 2.30 -3.04
C SER A 183 -6.42 1.40 -3.10
N LYS A 184 -5.58 1.54 -4.14
CA LYS A 184 -4.32 0.79 -4.26
C LYS A 184 -3.35 1.08 -3.12
N ILE A 185 -3.14 2.35 -2.77
CA ILE A 185 -2.23 2.70 -1.67
C ILE A 185 -2.79 2.25 -0.32
N LEU A 186 -4.11 2.31 -0.12
CA LEU A 186 -4.75 1.77 1.08
C LEU A 186 -4.55 0.25 1.18
N ARG A 187 -4.82 -0.49 0.09
CA ARG A 187 -4.59 -1.94 0.02
C ARG A 187 -3.13 -2.30 0.25
N TRP A 188 -2.21 -1.55 -0.35
CA TRP A 188 -0.77 -1.71 -0.16
C TRP A 188 -0.36 -1.51 1.31
N LEU A 189 -0.87 -0.47 1.96
CA LEU A 189 -0.58 -0.20 3.37
C LEU A 189 -1.15 -1.28 4.30
N VAL A 190 -2.43 -1.61 4.13
CA VAL A 190 -3.13 -2.62 4.92
C VAL A 190 -2.43 -3.98 4.79
N ALA A 191 -2.09 -4.39 3.57
CA ALA A 191 -1.34 -5.61 3.32
C ALA A 191 0.04 -5.58 4.00
N SER A 192 0.74 -4.45 4.00
CA SER A 192 2.05 -4.29 4.65
C SER A 192 2.00 -4.53 6.16
N VAL A 193 0.94 -4.03 6.82
CA VAL A 193 0.67 -4.27 8.26
C VAL A 193 0.39 -5.75 8.53
N ILE A 194 -0.49 -6.36 7.74
CA ILE A 194 -0.88 -7.77 7.89
C ILE A 194 0.32 -8.71 7.64
N LEU A 195 1.11 -8.46 6.58
CA LEU A 195 2.31 -9.22 6.26
C LEU A 195 3.37 -9.10 7.35
N GLY A 196 3.53 -7.90 7.94
CA GLY A 196 4.37 -7.68 9.11
C GLY A 196 3.97 -8.61 10.26
N ARG A 197 2.65 -8.72 10.51
CA ARG A 197 2.12 -9.61 11.55
C ARG A 197 2.39 -11.09 11.28
N ILE A 198 2.04 -11.58 10.08
CA ILE A 198 2.27 -12.99 9.70
C ILE A 198 3.73 -13.37 9.85
N SER A 199 4.62 -12.44 9.54
CA SER A 199 6.05 -12.70 9.59
C SER A 199 6.59 -12.88 11.00
N ARG A 200 5.93 -12.32 12.02
CA ARG A 200 6.24 -12.53 13.45
C ARG A 200 5.72 -13.88 13.97
N ILE A 201 4.80 -14.54 13.26
CA ILE A 201 4.30 -15.87 13.64
C ILE A 201 5.40 -16.90 13.38
N SER A 202 5.71 -17.70 14.40
CA SER A 202 6.74 -18.75 14.31
C SER A 202 6.43 -19.74 13.18
N PRO A 203 7.46 -20.33 12.54
CA PRO A 203 7.27 -21.26 11.42
C PRO A 203 6.38 -22.46 11.79
N GLU A 204 6.48 -22.94 13.03
CA GLU A 204 5.67 -24.06 13.56
C GLU A 204 4.18 -23.71 13.65
N LYS A 205 3.85 -22.51 14.12
CA LYS A 205 2.46 -22.01 14.20
C LYS A 205 1.92 -21.61 12.82
N ARG A 206 2.78 -21.22 11.88
CA ARG A 206 2.41 -20.86 10.50
C ARG A 206 1.86 -22.06 9.70
N GLY A 207 2.34 -23.27 9.98
CA GLY A 207 1.82 -24.51 9.39
C GLY A 207 0.34 -24.77 9.71
N GLY A 208 -0.12 -24.37 10.90
CA GLY A 208 -1.52 -24.42 11.31
C GLY A 208 -2.43 -23.46 10.54
N LEU A 209 -1.91 -22.29 10.16
CA LEU A 209 -2.63 -21.29 9.35
C LEU A 209 -2.76 -21.72 7.87
N ALA A 210 -1.84 -22.56 7.39
CA ALA A 210 -1.81 -23.06 6.02
C ALA A 210 -2.57 -24.39 5.82
N THR A 211 -2.85 -25.13 6.88
CA THR A 211 -3.51 -26.45 6.83
C THR A 211 -5.05 -26.38 6.82
N SER A 212 -5.66 -25.25 7.15
CA SER A 212 -7.11 -25.03 6.96
C SER A 212 -7.41 -24.57 5.53
N THR A 213 -7.28 -25.48 4.57
CA THR A 213 -7.52 -25.20 3.14
C THR A 213 -8.93 -24.67 2.81
N ASN A 214 -9.86 -24.63 3.78
CA ASN A 214 -11.27 -24.29 3.55
C ASN A 214 -11.78 -23.05 4.33
N SER A 215 -11.00 -22.45 5.23
CA SER A 215 -11.28 -21.10 5.71
C SER A 215 -10.04 -20.49 6.37
N PRO A 216 -9.59 -19.29 5.96
CA PRO A 216 -8.77 -18.50 6.85
C PRO A 216 -9.69 -18.18 8.03
N GLY A 217 -9.26 -18.45 9.26
CA GLY A 217 -10.12 -18.38 10.44
C GLY A 217 -10.80 -17.01 10.63
N THR A 218 -11.48 -16.82 11.76
CA THR A 218 -12.04 -15.51 12.09
C THR A 218 -10.92 -14.51 12.39
N LEU A 219 -11.17 -13.22 12.23
CA LEU A 219 -10.23 -12.16 12.63
C LEU A 219 -9.80 -12.35 14.10
N GLN A 220 -10.74 -12.74 14.97
CA GLN A 220 -10.43 -13.07 16.37
C GLN A 220 -9.37 -14.17 16.49
N SER A 221 -9.49 -15.28 15.74
CA SER A 221 -8.50 -16.35 15.76
C SER A 221 -7.11 -15.88 15.31
N PHE A 222 -7.06 -15.05 14.28
CA PHE A 222 -5.81 -14.47 13.77
C PHE A 222 -5.15 -13.52 14.78
N LEU A 223 -5.94 -12.70 15.46
CA LEU A 223 -5.48 -11.84 16.55
C LEU A 223 -5.02 -12.63 17.78
N ASN A 224 -5.57 -13.82 18.03
CA ASN A 224 -5.21 -14.64 19.19
C ASN A 224 -3.89 -15.42 19.03
N HIS A 225 -3.40 -15.62 17.80
CA HIS A 225 -2.09 -16.26 17.54
C HIS A 225 -0.87 -15.42 18.01
N SER A 226 -1.09 -14.42 18.88
CA SER A 226 -0.25 -13.24 18.97
C SER A 226 0.78 -13.14 20.08
N SER A 227 0.69 -13.97 21.10
CA SER A 227 1.12 -13.55 22.44
C SER A 227 2.55 -13.96 22.83
N GLU A 228 3.56 -13.81 21.97
CA GLU A 228 4.92 -14.28 22.33
C GLU A 228 6.07 -13.28 22.25
N THR A 229 5.88 -12.06 21.75
CA THR A 229 6.95 -11.05 21.80
C THR A 229 6.47 -9.78 22.46
N VAL A 230 6.88 -9.63 23.71
CA VAL A 230 6.85 -8.37 24.47
C VAL A 230 7.78 -7.41 23.74
N GLU A 231 7.24 -6.54 22.89
CA GLU A 231 7.99 -5.38 22.42
C GLU A 231 8.20 -4.45 23.62
N MET A 232 9.46 -4.10 23.88
CA MET A 232 9.82 -3.08 24.85
C MET A 232 9.09 -1.77 24.51
N VAL A 233 8.80 -0.98 25.54
CA VAL A 233 8.08 0.30 25.53
C VAL A 233 8.74 1.29 24.56
N ASP A 234 8.46 1.16 23.27
CA ASP A 234 8.86 2.10 22.23
C ASP A 234 7.73 3.09 21.97
N SER A 235 8.09 4.29 21.50
CA SER A 235 7.12 5.34 21.24
C SER A 235 6.16 4.90 20.12
N HIS A 236 4.90 4.64 20.47
CA HIS A 236 3.89 4.19 19.52
C HIS A 236 3.38 5.30 18.55
N VAL A 237 4.22 6.28 18.21
CA VAL A 237 3.85 7.44 17.39
C VAL A 237 3.66 7.02 15.93
N ALA A 238 4.48 6.10 15.41
CA ALA A 238 4.31 5.63 14.03
C ALA A 238 3.03 4.79 13.87
N ASP A 239 2.62 4.03 14.89
CA ASP A 239 1.33 3.31 14.87
C ASP A 239 0.14 4.27 14.76
N GLU A 240 0.12 5.36 15.54
CA GLU A 240 -0.91 6.41 15.42
C GLU A 240 -0.94 7.01 14.03
N ALA A 241 0.23 7.33 13.47
CA ALA A 241 0.33 7.88 12.14
C ALA A 241 -0.19 6.90 11.07
N LEU A 242 0.14 5.62 11.17
CA LEU A 242 -0.38 4.58 10.28
C LEU A 242 -1.90 4.45 10.39
N VAL A 243 -2.44 4.42 11.61
CA VAL A 243 -3.89 4.38 11.87
C VAL A 243 -4.58 5.60 11.26
N ALA A 244 -4.06 6.80 11.51
CA ALA A 244 -4.61 8.04 10.97
C ALA A 244 -4.63 8.02 9.43
N ILE A 245 -3.54 7.56 8.81
CA ILE A 245 -3.44 7.42 7.35
C ILE A 245 -4.45 6.40 6.82
N ILE A 246 -4.59 5.23 7.47
CA ILE A 246 -5.55 4.19 7.07
C ILE A 246 -6.98 4.73 7.11
N LEU A 247 -7.37 5.40 8.20
CA LEU A 247 -8.70 5.99 8.35
C LEU A 247 -8.94 7.11 7.33
N TYR A 248 -7.94 7.96 7.13
CA TYR A 248 -8.00 9.03 6.14
C TYR A 248 -8.20 8.49 4.73
N LEU A 249 -7.41 7.50 4.32
CA LEU A 249 -7.53 6.86 3.01
C LEU A 249 -8.87 6.13 2.86
N GLN A 250 -9.31 5.38 3.87
CA GLN A 250 -10.60 4.68 3.87
C GLN A 250 -11.78 5.65 3.70
N GLY A 251 -11.70 6.86 4.27
CA GLY A 251 -12.70 7.90 4.08
C GLY A 251 -12.81 8.43 2.64
N HIS A 252 -11.75 8.31 1.85
CA HIS A 252 -11.70 8.79 0.46
C HIS A 252 -11.94 7.70 -0.59
N VAL A 253 -11.78 6.42 -0.23
CA VAL A 253 -12.11 5.30 -1.12
C VAL A 253 -13.64 5.16 -1.17
N LYS A 254 -14.22 5.13 -2.38
CA LYS A 254 -15.68 4.90 -2.58
C LYS A 254 -16.10 3.70 -1.71
N LYS A 255 -17.19 3.83 -0.95
CA LYS A 255 -17.71 2.84 0.04
C LYS A 255 -17.94 1.45 -0.60
N LYS A 256 -16.88 0.73 -0.94
CA LYS A 256 -16.89 -0.65 -1.38
C LYS A 256 -16.72 -1.49 -0.12
N SER A 257 -17.75 -2.27 0.20
CA SER A 257 -17.76 -3.15 1.37
C SER A 257 -16.60 -4.16 1.35
N ASP A 258 -16.12 -4.53 0.16
CA ASP A 258 -15.03 -5.50 -0.04
C ASP A 258 -13.70 -5.11 0.62
N THR A 259 -13.46 -3.82 0.94
CA THR A 259 -12.18 -3.37 1.52
C THR A 259 -12.15 -3.40 3.05
N LEU A 260 -13.33 -3.42 3.66
CA LEU A 260 -13.50 -3.22 5.10
C LEU A 260 -12.85 -4.32 5.95
N PRO A 261 -12.94 -5.62 5.62
CA PRO A 261 -12.31 -6.67 6.43
C PRO A 261 -10.80 -6.50 6.55
N SER A 262 -10.12 -6.20 5.45
CA SER A 262 -8.67 -5.97 5.44
C SER A 262 -8.31 -4.73 6.25
N VAL A 263 -9.05 -3.63 6.08
CA VAL A 263 -8.83 -2.37 6.83
C VAL A 263 -9.01 -2.59 8.33
N VAL A 264 -10.11 -3.22 8.74
CA VAL A 264 -10.40 -3.50 10.16
C VAL A 264 -9.38 -4.46 10.74
N THR A 265 -8.90 -5.43 9.97
CA THR A 265 -7.81 -6.33 10.39
C THR A 265 -6.55 -5.54 10.69
N ALA A 266 -6.09 -4.68 9.77
CA ALA A 266 -4.89 -3.86 9.99
C ALA A 266 -5.06 -2.89 11.17
N LEU A 267 -6.21 -2.24 11.32
CA LEU A 267 -6.49 -1.37 12.47
C LEU A 267 -6.49 -2.15 13.79
N SER A 268 -7.08 -3.35 13.81
CA SER A 268 -7.07 -4.22 14.99
C SER A 268 -5.65 -4.58 15.40
N LEU A 269 -4.76 -4.84 14.43
CA LEU A 269 -3.34 -5.12 14.68
C LEU A 269 -2.58 -3.92 15.25
N LEU A 270 -2.91 -2.69 14.83
CA LEU A 270 -2.24 -1.48 15.29
C LEU A 270 -2.80 -0.95 16.63
N LEU A 271 -4.08 -1.21 16.92
CA LEU A 271 -4.81 -0.60 18.04
C LEU A 271 -5.01 -1.51 19.24
N LEU A 272 -5.23 -2.81 19.05
CA LEU A 272 -5.57 -3.72 20.15
C LEU A 272 -4.39 -4.02 21.07
N ASP A 273 -3.16 -3.79 20.60
CA ASP A 273 -1.95 -3.85 21.44
C ASP A 273 -1.72 -2.55 22.23
N ARG A 274 -2.44 -1.47 21.89
CA ARG A 274 -2.08 -0.09 22.25
C ARG A 274 -3.13 0.65 23.08
N CYS A 275 -4.41 0.50 22.75
CA CYS A 275 -5.45 1.21 23.46
C CYS A 275 -5.37 0.80 24.93
N SER A 276 -5.08 1.80 25.78
CA SER A 276 -4.93 1.61 27.21
C SER A 276 -5.99 0.65 27.71
N GLU A 277 -5.59 -0.23 28.63
CA GLU A 277 -6.44 -1.21 29.32
C GLU A 277 -7.67 -0.58 30.02
N GLN A 278 -7.99 0.70 29.79
CA GLN A 278 -9.16 1.40 30.30
C GLN A 278 -10.16 1.81 29.21
N VAL A 279 -9.76 2.27 28.01
CA VAL A 279 -10.75 2.78 27.01
C VAL A 279 -11.33 1.66 26.16
N LEU A 280 -10.52 0.68 25.74
CA LEU A 280 -11.03 -0.49 25.00
C LEU A 280 -11.30 -1.71 25.88
N ALA A 281 -10.86 -1.72 27.14
CA ALA A 281 -11.09 -2.87 28.03
C ALA A 281 -12.57 -3.10 28.33
N ASP A 282 -13.35 -2.03 28.57
CA ASP A 282 -14.80 -2.11 28.77
C ASP A 282 -15.53 -2.64 27.53
N SER A 283 -14.94 -2.46 26.35
CA SER A 283 -15.48 -2.88 25.05
C SER A 283 -14.87 -4.21 24.55
N ARG A 284 -13.95 -4.83 25.30
CA ARG A 284 -13.13 -5.95 24.81
C ARG A 284 -13.97 -7.15 24.38
N GLY A 285 -14.94 -7.55 25.19
CA GLY A 285 -15.84 -8.66 24.85
C GLY A 285 -16.69 -8.38 23.60
N GLN A 286 -17.10 -7.13 23.39
CA GLN A 286 -17.83 -6.71 22.20
C GLN A 286 -16.93 -6.72 20.96
N ILE A 287 -15.69 -6.22 21.08
CA ILE A 287 -14.69 -6.25 20.00
C ILE A 287 -14.37 -7.69 19.61
N GLU A 288 -14.12 -8.57 20.58
CA GLU A 288 -13.89 -10.00 20.33
C GLU A 288 -15.06 -10.64 19.60
N THR A 289 -16.30 -10.34 20.02
CA THR A 289 -17.52 -10.83 19.37
C THR A 289 -17.62 -10.35 17.92
N LEU A 290 -17.33 -9.07 17.64
CA LEU A 290 -17.35 -8.52 16.28
C LEU A 290 -16.23 -9.11 15.42
N CYS A 291 -15.02 -9.28 15.97
CA CYS A 291 -13.90 -9.93 15.29
C CYS A 291 -14.20 -11.42 14.98
N SER A 292 -15.03 -12.09 15.77
CA SER A 292 -15.45 -13.47 15.49
C SER A 292 -16.33 -13.59 14.25
N LYS A 293 -17.08 -12.53 13.91
CA LYS A 293 -17.97 -12.47 12.74
C LYS A 293 -17.24 -12.10 11.45
N ILE A 294 -16.03 -11.56 11.55
CA ILE A 294 -15.25 -11.12 10.41
C ILE A 294 -14.31 -12.24 9.99
N HIS A 295 -14.37 -12.64 8.72
CA HIS A 295 -13.42 -13.59 8.15
C HIS A 295 -12.06 -12.94 7.95
N CYS A 296 -10.99 -13.72 8.09
CA CYS A 296 -9.66 -13.24 7.79
C CYS A 296 -9.57 -12.80 6.33
N PRO A 297 -9.00 -11.61 6.07
CA PRO A 297 -8.85 -11.12 4.71
C PRO A 297 -7.82 -11.93 3.93
N ALA A 298 -7.86 -11.87 2.61
CA ALA A 298 -7.01 -12.67 1.72
C ALA A 298 -5.52 -12.46 1.99
N GLU A 299 -5.11 -11.24 2.38
CA GLU A 299 -3.73 -10.89 2.74
C GLU A 299 -3.20 -11.70 3.94
N SER A 300 -4.08 -12.29 4.75
CA SER A 300 -3.71 -13.15 5.88
C SER A 300 -3.19 -14.52 5.42
N ASN A 301 -3.48 -14.91 4.18
CA ASN A 301 -3.02 -16.16 3.60
C ASN A 301 -1.54 -16.04 3.15
N PRO A 302 -0.62 -16.90 3.64
CA PRO A 302 0.78 -16.89 3.19
C PRO A 302 0.97 -17.13 1.68
N ALA A 303 -0.02 -17.72 0.99
CA ALA A 303 -0.02 -17.90 -0.46
C ALA A 303 -0.51 -16.67 -1.24
N TRP A 304 -1.08 -15.66 -0.56
CA TRP A 304 -1.52 -14.43 -1.22
C TRP A 304 -0.35 -13.70 -1.86
N ARG A 305 -0.59 -13.12 -3.04
CA ARG A 305 0.41 -12.39 -3.81
C ARG A 305 -0.18 -11.08 -4.29
N TRP A 306 0.58 -10.01 -4.12
CA TRP A 306 0.21 -8.70 -4.60
C TRP A 306 0.17 -8.65 -6.13
N HIS A 307 -0.90 -8.07 -6.64
CA HIS A 307 -1.03 -7.71 -8.05
C HIS A 307 -1.51 -6.26 -8.17
N TYR A 308 -0.77 -5.46 -8.93
CA TYR A 308 -1.03 -4.02 -9.10
C TYR A 308 -2.31 -3.77 -9.91
N TYR A 309 -2.63 -4.62 -10.88
CA TYR A 309 -3.78 -4.46 -11.78
C TYR A 309 -5.04 -5.19 -11.30
N GLN A 310 -4.92 -6.09 -10.33
CA GLN A 310 -6.06 -6.83 -9.80
C GLN A 310 -6.72 -6.03 -8.67
N PRO A 311 -8.06 -5.89 -8.67
CA PRO A 311 -8.78 -5.22 -7.59
C PRO A 311 -8.70 -6.03 -6.28
N TRP A 312 -9.08 -5.38 -5.18
CA TRP A 312 -9.08 -5.94 -3.82
C TRP A 312 -9.93 -7.22 -3.68
N ARG A 313 -10.99 -7.37 -4.48
CA ARG A 313 -11.90 -8.51 -4.41
C ARG A 313 -11.24 -9.79 -4.91
N ASP A 314 -11.29 -10.84 -4.11
CA ASP A 314 -11.03 -12.21 -4.56
C ASP A 314 -12.29 -12.75 -5.28
N PRO A 315 -12.25 -13.01 -6.60
CA PRO A 315 -13.39 -13.56 -7.32
C PRO A 315 -13.78 -14.97 -6.86
N ALA A 316 -12.88 -15.68 -6.17
CA ALA A 316 -13.11 -17.05 -5.72
C ALA A 316 -13.93 -17.13 -4.42
N LEU A 317 -14.03 -16.06 -3.63
CA LEU A 317 -14.85 -16.03 -2.41
C LEU A 317 -16.31 -15.68 -2.75
N GLN A 318 -17.14 -16.72 -2.88
CA GLN A 318 -18.60 -16.57 -2.98
C GLN A 318 -19.22 -16.55 -1.58
N HIS A 319 -19.39 -15.37 -1.00
CA HIS A 319 -20.22 -15.19 0.19
C HIS A 319 -21.68 -14.97 -0.19
N THR A 320 -22.59 -15.49 0.64
CA THR A 320 -24.02 -15.15 0.56
C THR A 320 -24.23 -13.66 0.85
N ALA A 321 -25.34 -13.08 0.37
CA ALA A 321 -25.62 -11.66 0.61
C ALA A 321 -25.74 -11.33 2.11
N THR A 322 -26.28 -12.25 2.90
CA THR A 322 -26.45 -12.16 4.35
C THR A 322 -25.10 -12.15 5.09
N GLU A 323 -24.17 -13.03 4.72
CA GLU A 323 -22.82 -13.05 5.31
C GLU A 323 -22.06 -11.76 5.02
N ARG A 324 -22.12 -11.26 3.78
CA ARG A 324 -21.45 -9.99 3.42
C ARG A 324 -21.98 -8.83 4.25
N MET A 325 -23.29 -8.79 4.47
CA MET A 325 -23.93 -7.76 5.26
C MET A 325 -23.52 -7.82 6.73
N GLU A 326 -23.50 -9.01 7.34
CA GLU A 326 -23.06 -9.18 8.73
C GLU A 326 -21.58 -8.79 8.91
N VAL A 327 -20.71 -9.19 7.97
CA VAL A 327 -19.29 -8.81 7.96
C VAL A 327 -19.16 -7.29 7.81
N GLU A 328 -19.90 -6.68 6.88
CA GLU A 328 -19.88 -5.23 6.68
C GLU A 328 -20.33 -4.46 7.93
N GLN A 329 -21.43 -4.88 8.54
CA GLN A 329 -21.94 -4.30 9.78
C GLN A 329 -20.90 -4.42 10.89
N SER A 330 -20.33 -5.61 11.07
CA SER A 330 -19.33 -5.87 12.10
C SER A 330 -18.08 -5.00 11.91
N CYS A 331 -17.60 -4.88 10.66
CA CYS A 331 -16.48 -4.00 10.32
C CYS A 331 -16.78 -2.54 10.66
N ARG A 332 -17.97 -2.04 10.29
CA ARG A 332 -18.34 -0.64 10.53
C ARG A 332 -18.52 -0.33 12.01
N SER A 333 -19.09 -1.25 12.78
CA SER A 333 -19.17 -1.13 14.24
C SER A 333 -17.78 -1.01 14.86
N LEU A 334 -16.82 -1.85 14.44
CA LEU A 334 -15.43 -1.75 14.89
C LEU A 334 -14.77 -0.42 14.48
N LEU A 335 -14.98 0.04 13.25
CA LEU A 335 -14.43 1.34 12.81
C LEU A 335 -14.92 2.50 13.67
N ILE A 336 -16.19 2.51 14.07
CA ILE A 336 -16.72 3.53 14.99
C ILE A 336 -16.07 3.40 16.37
N MET A 337 -15.97 2.19 16.91
CA MET A 337 -15.31 1.97 18.22
C MET A 337 -13.87 2.46 18.20
N PHE A 338 -13.10 2.12 17.16
CA PHE A 338 -11.73 2.60 16.99
C PHE A 338 -11.66 4.12 16.85
N SER A 339 -12.52 4.72 16.02
CA SER A 339 -12.59 6.17 15.87
C SER A 339 -12.90 6.89 17.18
N ASN A 340 -13.82 6.35 17.99
CA ASN A 340 -14.20 6.93 19.27
C ASN A 340 -13.08 6.79 20.31
N ALA A 341 -12.42 5.63 20.35
CA ALA A 341 -11.30 5.39 21.24
C ALA A 341 -10.11 6.31 20.94
N LEU A 342 -9.81 6.53 19.65
CA LEU A 342 -8.78 7.47 19.20
C LEU A 342 -9.12 8.92 19.56
N SER A 343 -10.40 9.30 19.45
CA SER A 343 -10.87 10.63 19.83
C SER A 343 -10.76 10.86 21.35
N ALA A 344 -11.11 9.85 22.15
CA ALA A 344 -10.96 9.90 23.61
C ALA A 344 -9.50 9.92 24.06
N ALA A 345 -8.60 9.29 23.30
CA ALA A 345 -7.16 9.27 23.54
C ALA A 345 -6.44 10.58 23.16
N GLY A 346 -7.13 11.56 22.56
CA GLY A 346 -6.58 12.88 22.29
C GLY A 346 -5.75 13.01 21.01
N LEU A 347 -5.98 12.19 19.98
CA LEU A 347 -5.31 12.38 18.69
C LEU A 347 -5.65 13.76 18.06
N PRO A 348 -4.74 14.34 17.25
CA PRO A 348 -4.88 15.69 16.73
C PRO A 348 -6.11 15.86 15.81
N ALA A 349 -6.73 17.04 15.88
CA ALA A 349 -7.88 17.43 15.08
C ALA A 349 -7.59 17.32 13.57
N GLY A 350 -8.30 16.43 12.87
CA GLY A 350 -8.13 16.23 11.42
C GLY A 350 -8.44 14.81 10.92
N ILE A 351 -8.56 13.83 11.81
CA ILE A 351 -9.02 12.47 11.47
C ILE A 351 -10.56 12.48 11.34
N PRO A 352 -11.14 11.96 10.25
CA PRO A 352 -12.59 11.90 10.11
C PRO A 352 -13.18 11.00 11.21
N VAL A 353 -13.87 11.61 12.17
CA VAL A 353 -14.63 10.88 13.20
C VAL A 353 -15.85 10.27 12.51
N LEU A 354 -15.90 8.94 12.43
CA LEU A 354 -17.04 8.23 11.87
C LEU A 354 -18.20 8.26 12.86
N SER A 355 -19.33 8.86 12.47
CA SER A 355 -20.53 8.89 13.29
C SER A 355 -21.47 7.73 12.95
N VAL A 356 -22.37 7.39 13.87
CA VAL A 356 -23.46 6.43 13.61
C VAL A 356 -24.33 6.88 12.43
N GLY A 357 -24.50 8.20 12.24
CA GLY A 357 -25.22 8.76 11.08
C GLY A 357 -24.54 8.48 9.73
N ASP A 358 -23.23 8.20 9.70
CA ASP A 358 -22.52 7.84 8.46
C ASP A 358 -22.78 6.38 8.02
N ILE A 359 -23.23 5.54 8.96
CA ILE A 359 -23.78 4.20 8.68
C ILE A 359 -25.16 4.34 8.04
N GLU A 360 -26.04 5.21 8.55
CA GLU A 360 -27.38 5.42 7.98
C GLU A 360 -27.33 5.98 6.54
N LYS A 361 -26.41 6.93 6.28
CA LYS A 361 -26.17 7.50 4.94
C LYS A 361 -25.54 6.54 3.94
N SER A 362 -25.17 5.33 4.37
CA SER A 362 -24.52 4.35 3.50
C SER A 362 -25.47 3.33 2.87
N GLY A 363 -26.77 3.45 3.13
CA GLY A 363 -27.78 2.54 2.59
C GLY A 363 -27.84 1.17 3.30
N LEU A 364 -27.08 0.99 4.39
CA LEU A 364 -26.97 -0.30 5.10
C LEU A 364 -28.29 -0.78 5.72
N PHE A 365 -29.22 0.14 6.01
CA PHE A 365 -30.58 -0.17 6.49
C PHE A 365 -31.65 0.01 5.41
N GLN A 366 -31.25 0.25 4.15
CA GLN A 366 -32.22 0.46 3.08
C GLN A 366 -33.07 -0.81 2.86
N TRP A 367 -32.43 -1.98 2.89
CA TRP A 367 -33.13 -3.26 2.78
C TRP A 367 -34.06 -3.54 3.98
N GLU A 368 -33.70 -3.16 5.21
CA GLU A 368 -34.57 -3.28 6.38
C GLU A 368 -35.83 -2.41 6.18
N ARG A 369 -35.65 -1.18 5.70
CA ARG A 369 -36.76 -0.28 5.36
C ARG A 369 -37.61 -0.82 4.20
N ASP A 370 -36.98 -1.39 3.18
CA ASP A 370 -37.69 -1.92 2.00
C ASP A 370 -38.45 -3.22 2.36
N SER A 371 -37.90 -4.05 3.24
CA SER A 371 -38.55 -5.29 3.73
C SER A 371 -39.73 -5.05 4.67
N VAL A 372 -39.75 -3.91 5.38
CA VAL A 372 -40.89 -3.49 6.21
C VAL A 372 -42.04 -2.93 5.35
N VAL A 373 -41.74 -2.39 4.17
CA VAL A 373 -42.75 -1.87 3.23
C VAL A 373 -43.42 -3.00 2.41
N GLU A 374 -42.77 -4.16 2.29
CA GLU A 374 -43.32 -5.34 1.58
C GLU A 374 -44.25 -6.23 2.42
N GLN A 375 -44.64 -5.86 3.64
CA GLN A 375 -45.76 -6.51 4.30
C GLN A 375 -47.09 -5.94 3.76
N PRO A 376 -47.87 -6.67 2.95
CA PRO A 376 -49.21 -6.24 2.63
C PRO A 376 -50.03 -6.34 3.91
N HIS A 377 -50.74 -5.25 4.24
CA HIS A 377 -51.82 -5.28 5.21
C HIS A 377 -52.72 -6.49 4.94
N ALA A 378 -52.83 -7.38 5.93
CA ALA A 378 -53.88 -8.40 5.99
C ALA A 378 -55.24 -7.74 6.23
#